data_AF-D0MSY3-F1
#
_entry.id   AF-D0MSY3-F1
#
_cell.length_a   1.000
_cell.length_b   1.000
_cell.length_c   1.000
_cell.angle_alpha   90.00
_cell.angle_beta   90.00
_cell.angle_gamma   90.00
#
_symmetry.space_group_name_H-M   'P 1'
#
loop_
_entity.id
_entity.type
_entity.pdbx_description
1 polymer ?
#
loop_
_entity_poly.entity_id
_entity_poly.type
_entity_poly.pdbx_seq_one_letter_code
_entity_poly.pdbx_strand_id
1 'polypeptide(L)' 'MLYDDATVRRVLRAAHEGQDWRDVALKNDVKLRTAYRWINADLLVLEAITPELCYKCSLHTMKFHARAIQMKDMPVGE' A
#
# COMPACT_ATOMS: atom_id res chain seq x y z
N MET A 1 -6.74 -5.50 -12.23
CA MET A 1 -5.28 -5.59 -12.41
C MET A 1 -5.01 -6.74 -13.38
N LEU A 2 -4.09 -6.64 -14.35
CA LEU A 2 -3.84 -7.70 -15.36
C LEU A 2 -3.19 -8.98 -14.78
N TYR A 3 -2.77 -8.94 -13.52
CA TYR A 3 -2.12 -10.05 -12.82
C TYR A 3 -2.91 -10.35 -11.54
N ASP A 4 -2.90 -11.60 -11.11
CA ASP A 4 -3.52 -12.02 -9.85
C ASP A 4 -2.70 -11.57 -8.62
N ASP A 5 -3.39 -11.41 -7.49
CA ASP A 5 -2.79 -10.97 -6.23
C ASP A 5 -1.69 -11.90 -5.72
N ALA A 6 -1.75 -13.21 -6.02
CA ALA A 6 -0.73 -14.15 -5.56
C ALA A 6 0.57 -13.97 -6.34
N THR A 7 0.49 -13.63 -7.63
CA THR A 7 1.63 -13.25 -8.46
C THR A 7 2.27 -11.95 -7.98
N VAL A 8 1.47 -10.93 -7.67
CA VAL A 8 1.98 -9.67 -7.10
C VAL A 8 2.71 -9.93 -5.79
N ARG A 9 2.10 -10.70 -4.87
CA ARG A 9 2.70 -11.02 -3.56
C ARG A 9 4.00 -11.81 -3.67
N ARG A 10 4.12 -12.73 -4.62
CA ARG A 10 5.37 -13.48 -4.84
C ARG A 10 6.53 -12.57 -5.24
N VAL A 11 6.28 -11.65 -6.18
CA VAL A 11 7.31 -10.70 -6.64
C VAL A 11 7.73 -9.74 -5.51
N LEU A 12 6.76 -9.18 -4.78
CA LEU A 12 7.04 -8.27 -3.66
C LEU A 12 7.79 -8.98 -2.53
N ARG A 13 7.41 -10.21 -2.18
CA ARG A 13 8.11 -11.00 -1.16
C ARG A 13 9.57 -11.24 -1.54
N ALA A 14 9.84 -11.65 -2.78
CA ALA A 14 11.20 -11.86 -3.25
C ALA A 14 12.04 -10.58 -3.15
N ALA A 15 11.45 -9.42 -3.44
CA ALA A 15 12.13 -8.13 -3.28
C ALA A 15 12.44 -7.81 -1.80
N HIS A 16 11.51 -8.07 -0.88
CA HIS A 16 11.71 -7.89 0.56
C HIS A 16 12.76 -8.82 1.15
N GLU A 17 12.78 -10.08 0.71
CA GLU A 17 13.72 -11.09 1.20
C GLU A 17 15.12 -10.98 0.57
N GLY A 18 15.35 -9.98 -0.29
CA GLY A 18 16.63 -9.79 -0.99
C GLY A 18 16.92 -10.87 -2.05
N GLN A 19 15.89 -11.59 -2.49
CA GLN A 19 15.98 -12.61 -3.54
C GLN A 19 15.94 -11.96 -4.93
N ASP A 20 16.24 -12.75 -5.98
CA ASP A 20 16.14 -12.28 -7.36
C ASP A 20 14.68 -12.17 -7.82
N TRP A 21 14.03 -11.07 -7.44
CA TRP A 21 12.67 -10.75 -7.84
C TRP A 21 12.51 -10.59 -9.36
N ARG A 22 13.59 -10.34 -10.12
CA ARG A 22 13.52 -10.24 -11.59
C ARG A 22 13.30 -11.61 -12.20
N ASP A 23 14.02 -12.62 -11.73
CA ASP A 23 13.79 -14.02 -12.10
C ASP A 23 12.35 -14.47 -11.73
N VAL A 24 11.89 -14.12 -10.53
CA VAL A 24 10.51 -14.41 -10.10
C VAL A 24 9.48 -13.73 -11.00
N ALA A 25 9.68 -12.46 -11.36
CA ALA A 25 8.79 -11.73 -12.27
C ALA A 25 8.73 -12.40 -13.66
N LEU A 26 9.88 -12.74 -14.23
CA LEU A 26 9.97 -13.39 -15.55
C LEU A 26 9.29 -14.77 -15.55
N LYS A 27 9.48 -15.57 -14.50
CA LYS A 27 8.82 -16.88 -14.34
C LYS A 27 7.29 -16.80 -14.22
N ASN A 28 6.76 -15.64 -13.85
CA ASN A 28 5.31 -15.41 -13.76
C ASN A 28 4.79 -14.54 -14.91
N ASP A 29 5.54 -14.41 -16.00
CA ASP A 29 5.20 -13.62 -17.20
C ASP A 29 4.89 -12.14 -16.89
N VAL A 30 5.51 -11.61 -15.82
CA VAL A 30 5.40 -10.21 -15.43
C VAL A 30 6.50 -9.42 -16.13
N LYS A 31 6.09 -8.42 -16.93
CA LYS A 31 7.05 -7.47 -17.51
C LYS A 31 7.85 -6.77 -16.41
N LEU A 32 9.17 -6.72 -16.55
CA LEU A 32 10.06 -6.11 -15.54
C LEU A 32 9.67 -4.67 -15.18
N ARG A 33 9.25 -3.86 -16.16
CA ARG A 33 8.76 -2.48 -15.90
C ARG A 33 7.55 -2.46 -14.97
N THR A 34 6.66 -3.44 -15.06
CA THR A 34 5.50 -3.57 -14.18
C THR A 34 5.94 -4.01 -12.78
N ALA A 35 6.80 -5.03 -12.68
CA ALA A 35 7.36 -5.47 -11.41
C ALA A 35 8.09 -4.34 -10.67
N TYR A 36 8.91 -3.56 -11.38
CA TYR A 36 9.58 -2.37 -10.84
C TYR A 36 8.59 -1.35 -10.25
N ARG A 37 7.45 -1.10 -10.91
CA ARG A 37 6.43 -0.18 -10.40
C ARG A 37 5.79 -0.69 -9.12
N TRP A 38 5.55 -2.01 -9.01
CA TRP A 38 5.02 -2.60 -7.78
C TRP A 38 5.99 -2.43 -6.62
N ILE A 39 7.26 -2.77 -6.83
CA ILE A 39 8.29 -2.66 -5.79
C ILE A 39 8.45 -1.21 -5.33
N ASN A 40 8.52 -0.25 -6.26
CA ASN A 40 8.63 1.17 -5.89
C ASN A 40 7.38 1.68 -5.16
N ALA A 41 6.18 1.25 -5.56
CA ALA A 41 4.96 1.63 -4.86
C ALA A 41 4.90 1.01 -3.45
N ASP A 42 5.37 -0.21 -3.30
CA ASP A 42 5.41 -0.93 -2.02
C ASP A 42 6.47 -0.35 -1.07
N LEU A 43 7.64 0.04 -1.59
CA LEU A 43 8.64 0.82 -0.86
C LEU A 43 8.10 2.18 -0.41
N LEU A 44 7.40 2.89 -1.30
CA LEU A 44 6.72 4.14 -0.94
C LEU A 44 5.66 3.92 0.15
N VAL A 45 4.93 2.80 0.11
CA VAL A 45 3.98 2.46 1.18
C VAL A 45 4.72 2.22 2.50
N LEU A 46 5.85 1.52 2.50
CA LEU A 46 6.62 1.27 3.72
C LEU A 46 7.31 2.52 4.27
N GLU A 47 7.84 3.38 3.41
CA GLU A 47 8.53 4.61 3.81
C GLU A 47 7.54 5.74 4.18
N ALA A 48 6.42 5.85 3.45
CA ALA A 48 5.45 6.94 3.63
C ALA A 48 4.31 6.58 4.59
N ILE A 49 3.95 5.30 4.74
CA ILE A 49 2.93 4.83 5.70
C ILE A 49 3.63 4.14 6.85
N THR A 50 4.30 4.93 7.68
CA THR A 50 4.82 4.42 8.96
C THR A 50 3.65 4.11 9.91
N PRO A 51 3.81 3.20 10.88
CA PRO A 51 2.80 2.97 11.91
C PRO A 51 2.31 4.25 12.58
N GLU A 52 3.21 5.21 12.79
CA GLU A 52 2.90 6.53 13.36
C GLU A 52 2.04 7.38 12.41
N LEU A 53 2.31 7.34 11.11
CA LEU A 53 1.53 8.06 10.10
C LEU A 53 0.13 7.44 9.95
N CYS A 54 0.07 6.10 9.92
CA CYS A 54 -1.18 5.34 9.90
C CYS A 54 -2.02 5.64 11.16
N TYR A 55 -1.40 5.63 12.35
CA TYR A 55 -2.05 5.93 13.62
C TYR A 55 -2.55 7.38 13.68
N LYS A 56 -1.79 8.35 13.15
CA LYS A 56 -2.24 9.75 13.05
C LYS A 56 -3.43 9.89 12.10
N CYS A 57 -3.41 9.22 10.95
CA CYS A 57 -4.52 9.22 9.99
C CYS A 57 -5.77 8.54 10.57
N SER A 58 -5.62 7.43 11.31
CA SER A 58 -6.73 6.77 11.99
C SER A 58 -7.29 7.64 13.11
N LEU A 59 -6.46 8.28 13.92
CA LEU A 59 -6.91 9.23 14.94
C LEU A 59 -7.63 10.44 14.32
N HIS A 60 -7.13 10.95 13.18
CA HIS A 60 -7.76 12.05 12.47
C HIS A 60 -9.17 11.67 12.03
N THR A 61 -9.34 10.52 11.40
CA THR A 61 -10.65 10.02 10.94
C THR A 61 -11.60 9.65 12.09
N MET A 62 -11.08 9.06 13.17
CA MET A 62 -11.87 8.71 14.36
C MET A 62 -12.55 9.92 15.02
N LYS A 63 -11.93 11.12 14.98
CA LYS A 63 -12.57 12.35 15.47
C LYS A 63 -13.80 12.73 14.65
N PHE A 64 -13.75 12.54 13.33
CA PHE A 64 -14.92 12.78 12.46
C PHE A 64 -15.98 11.70 12.67
N HIS A 65 -15.60 10.42 12.78
CA HIS A 65 -16.54 9.35 13.09
C HIS A 65 -17.25 9.57 14.43
N ALA A 66 -16.53 9.99 15.47
CA ALA A 66 -17.12 10.32 16.77
C ALA A 66 -18.09 11.50 16.68
N ARG A 67 -17.76 12.54 15.90
CA ARG A 67 -18.68 13.67 15.66
C ARG A 67 -19.92 13.25 14.88
N ALA A 68 -19.77 12.41 13.85
CA ALA A 68 -20.88 11.86 13.07
C ALA A 68 -21.82 11.01 13.93
N ILE A 69 -21.28 10.12 14.78
CA ILE A 69 -22.08 9.31 15.72
C ILE A 69 -22.84 10.20 16.72
N GLN A 70 -22.21 11.28 17.17
CA GLN A 70 -22.82 12.24 18.10
C GLN A 70 -23.76 13.23 17.40
N MET A 71 -24.04 13.08 16.09
CA MET A 71 -24.87 14.00 15.29
C MET A 71 -24.40 15.47 15.42
N LYS A 72 -23.10 15.67 15.61
CA LYS A 72 -22.51 17.02 15.66
C LYS A 72 -22.27 17.51 14.25
N ASP A 73 -22.62 18.76 13.99
CA ASP A 73 -22.32 19.41 12.72
C ASP A 73 -20.82 19.32 12.41
N MET A 74 -20.51 18.84 11.21
CA MET A 74 -19.14 18.71 10.72
C MET A 74 -18.91 19.78 9.64
N PRO A 75 -17.85 20.59 9.75
CA PRO A 75 -17.51 21.54 8.70
C PRO A 75 -17.16 20.78 7.41
N VAL A 76 -17.77 21.17 6.29
CA VAL A 76 -17.51 20.59 4.97
C VAL A 76 -16.53 21.48 4.22
N GLY A 77 -15.27 21.05 4.16
CA GLY A 77 -14.23 21.60 3.28
C GLY A 77 -13.64 22.97 3.70
N GLU A 78 -12.33 23.13 3.42
CA GLU A 78 -11.68 24.39 3.07
C GLU A 78 -11.32 24.33 1.57
#